data_AF-A0A920J7L4-F1
#
_entry.id   AF-A0A920J7L4-F1
#
_cell.length_a   1.000
_cell.length_b   1.000
_cell.length_c   1.000
_cell.angle_alpha   90.00
_cell.angle_beta   90.00
_cell.angle_gamma   90.00
#
_symmetry.space_group_name_H-M   'P 1'
#
loop_
_entity.id
_entity.type
_entity.pdbx_description
1 polymer ?
#
loop_
_entity_poly.entity_id
_entity_poly.type
_entity_poly.pdbx_seq_one_letter_code
_entity_poly.pdbx_strand_id
1 'polypeptide(L)' 'MGFTKETIINALALLGWSTENEIFSIDELIESFKLENVQKAAAVFDLKRFNWVSSQQLAN' A
#
# COMPACT_ATOMS: atom_id res chain seq x y z
N MET A 1 0.25 -13.00 -15.15
CA MET A 1 -0.32 -12.18 -14.06
C MET A 1 0.81 -11.26 -13.61
N GLY A 2 0.85 -10.03 -14.13
CA GLY A 2 1.91 -9.08 -13.82
C GLY A 2 1.40 -8.06 -12.82
N PHE A 3 2.10 -7.89 -11.70
CA PHE A 3 1.82 -6.82 -10.75
C PHE A 3 2.19 -5.48 -11.39
N THR A 4 1.30 -4.50 -11.31
CA THR A 4 1.61 -3.14 -11.76
C THR A 4 2.53 -2.47 -10.75
N LYS A 5 3.31 -1.49 -11.23
CA LYS A 5 4.15 -0.64 -10.36
C LYS A 5 3.34 -0.01 -9.22
N GLU A 6 2.10 0.37 -9.48
CA GLU A 6 1.20 1.02 -8.51
C GLU A 6 0.77 0.06 -7.40
N THR A 7 0.41 -1.18 -7.75
CA THR A 7 0.08 -2.22 -6.75
C THR A 7 1.25 -2.49 -5.82
N ILE A 8 2.48 -2.57 -6.37
CA ILE A 8 3.67 -2.81 -5.57
C ILE A 8 3.90 -1.64 -4.61
N ILE A 9 3.81 -0.40 -5.08
CA ILE A 9 4.02 0.79 -4.25
C ILE A 9 2.95 0.89 -3.15
N ASN A 10 1.68 0.70 -3.48
CA ASN A 10 0.58 0.77 -2.52
C ASN A 10 0.74 -0.28 -1.40
N ALA A 11 1.02 -1.53 -1.77
CA ALA A 11 1.20 -2.60 -0.78
C ALA A 11 2.45 -2.39 0.10
N LEU A 12 3.56 -1.90 -0.47
CA LEU A 12 4.77 -1.57 0.29
C LEU A 12 4.56 -0.34 1.19
N ALA A 13 3.78 0.65 0.77
CA ALA A 13 3.47 1.80 1.61
C ALA A 13 2.67 1.39 2.87
N LEU A 14 1.77 0.41 2.75
CA LEU A 14 1.02 -0.12 3.91
C LEU A 14 1.87 -0.94 4.90
N LEU A 15 3.15 -1.17 4.59
CA LEU A 15 4.10 -1.84 5.48
C LEU A 15 4.66 -0.84 6.49
N GLY A 16 3.96 -0.70 7.61
CA GLY A 16 4.37 0.19 8.69
C GLY A 16 3.77 1.59 8.60
N TRP A 17 2.98 1.91 7.57
CA TRP A 17 2.12 3.09 7.55
C TRP A 17 0.67 2.66 7.37
N SER A 18 -0.24 3.35 8.06
CA SER A 18 -1.67 3.07 8.02
C SER A 18 -2.42 4.34 7.62
N THR A 19 -3.45 4.16 6.81
CA THR A 19 -4.33 5.21 6.29
C THR A 19 -5.76 4.65 6.25
N GLU A 20 -6.77 5.53 6.20
CA GLU A 20 -8.18 5.13 6.12
C GLU A 20 -8.53 4.48 4.78
N ASN A 21 -7.91 4.97 3.70
CA ASN A 21 -8.04 4.40 2.37
C ASN A 21 -6.83 3.50 2.08
N GLU A 22 -7.03 2.19 2.00
CA GLU A 22 -5.94 1.25 1.71
C GLU A 22 -5.60 1.18 0.21
N ILE A 23 -6.48 1.65 -0.66
CA ILE A 23 -6.25 1.75 -2.10
C ILE A 23 -6.08 3.23 -2.46
N PHE A 24 -4.92 3.57 -3.01
CA PHE A 24 -4.56 4.96 -3.35
C PHE A 24 -3.61 5.00 -4.55
N SER A 25 -3.64 6.11 -5.27
CA SER A 25 -2.67 6.44 -6.32
C SER A 25 -1.33 6.91 -5.73
N ILE A 26 -0.29 7.00 -6.55
CA ILE A 26 1.01 7.54 -6.11
C ILE A 26 0.87 9.01 -5.68
N ASP A 27 0.08 9.82 -6.38
CA ASP A 27 -0.18 11.22 -5.99
C ASP A 27 -0.85 11.32 -4.62
N GLU A 28 -1.89 10.54 -4.37
CA GLU A 28 -2.58 10.50 -3.08
C GLU A 28 -1.67 10.03 -1.94
N LEU A 29 -0.76 9.09 -2.23
CA LEU A 29 0.27 8.67 -1.29
C LEU A 29 1.18 9.85 -0.95
N ILE A 30 1.66 10.61 -1.95
CA ILE A 30 2.55 11.76 -1.73
C ILE A 30 1.87 12.84 -0.89
N GLU A 31 0.58 13.10 -1.12
CA GLU A 31 -0.19 14.09 -0.35
C GLU A 31 -0.49 13.65 1.08
N SER A 32 -0.77 12.36 1.29
CA SER A 32 -1.25 11.84 2.58
C SER A 32 -0.15 11.26 3.47
N PHE A 33 0.97 10.84 2.89
CA PHE A 33 2.05 10.18 3.63
C PHE A 33 2.77 11.16 4.54
N LYS A 34 2.88 10.79 5.82
CA LYS A 34 3.69 11.52 6.80
C LYS A 34 4.54 10.55 7.58
N LEU A 35 5.85 10.84 7.64
CA LEU A 35 6.81 9.99 8.34
C LEU A 35 6.49 9.82 9.84
N GLU A 36 5.86 10.82 10.45
CA GLU A 36 5.38 10.77 11.84
C GLU A 36 4.34 9.65 12.11
N ASN A 37 3.60 9.24 11.07
CA ASN A 37 2.58 8.18 11.14
C ASN A 37 3.15 6.79 10.82
N VAL A 38 4.46 6.69 10.59
CA VAL A 38 5.13 5.41 10.33
C VAL A 38 5.45 4.73 11.66
N GLN A 39 4.94 3.50 11.79
CA GLN A 39 5.07 2.65 12.96
C GLN A 39 6.49 2.09 13.03
N LYS A 40 7.08 2.08 14.24
CA LYS A 40 8.41 1.47 14.49
C LYS A 40 8.39 -0.06 14.52
N ALA A 41 7.22 -0.68 14.50
CA ALA A 41 7.09 -2.13 14.48
C ALA A 41 7.71 -2.70 13.20
N ALA A 42 8.32 -3.88 13.29
CA ALA A 42 8.85 -4.55 12.13
C ALA A 42 7.71 -4.81 11.13
N ALA A 43 7.82 -4.25 9.94
CA ALA A 43 6.84 -4.50 8.92
C ALA A 43 7.02 -5.93 8.38
N VAL A 44 5.97 -6.74 8.49
CA VAL A 44 5.95 -8.11 7.97
C VAL A 44 5.28 -8.10 6.62
N PHE A 45 5.99 -8.59 5.60
CA PHE A 45 5.42 -8.73 4.28
C PHE A 45 4.33 -9.81 4.28
N ASP A 46 3.09 -9.40 4.02
CA ASP A 46 1.94 -10.31 3.96
C ASP A 46 1.47 -10.48 2.51
N LEU A 47 1.69 -11.68 1.96
CA LEU A 47 1.30 -12.04 0.60
C LEU A 47 -0.22 -12.03 0.38
N LYS A 48 -1.03 -12.31 1.41
CA LYS A 48 -2.50 -12.27 1.26
C LYS A 48 -2.96 -10.82 1.10
N ARG A 49 -2.44 -9.91 1.93
CA ARG A 49 -2.76 -8.48 1.83
C ARG A 49 -2.31 -7.90 0.50
N PHE A 50 -1.12 -8.28 0.04
CA PHE A 50 -0.61 -7.91 -1.28
C PHE A 50 -1.55 -8.37 -2.42
N ASN A 51 -1.99 -9.62 -2.39
CA ASN A 51 -2.93 -10.14 -3.40
C ASN A 51 -4.31 -9.45 -3.33
N TRP A 52 -4.77 -9.07 -2.15
CA TRP A 52 -6.00 -8.31 -1.98
C TRP A 52 -5.89 -6.91 -2.60
N VAL A 53 -4.81 -6.17 -2.32
CA VAL A 53 -4.52 -4.87 -2.95
C VAL A 53 -4.45 -5.00 -4.48
N SER A 54 -3.74 -6.02 -4.97
CA SER A 54 -3.63 -6.29 -6.41
C SER A 54 -4.98 -6.57 -7.05
N SER A 55 -5.87 -7.28 -6.36
CA SER A 55 -7.20 -7.61 -6.87
C SER A 55 -8.09 -6.36 -6.93
N GLN A 56 -8.02 -5.49 -5.92
CA GLN A 56 -8.76 -4.22 -5.89
C GLN A 56 -8.29 -3.27 -6.98
N GLN A 57 -6.98 -3.16 -7.24
CA GLN A 57 -6.44 -2.34 -8.31
C GLN A 57 -6.77 -2.86 -9.71
N LEU A 58 -6.83 -4.18 -9.91
CA LEU A 58 -7.18 -4.77 -11.21
C LEU A 58 -8.69 -4.74 -11.51
N ALA A 59 -9.52 -4.57 -10.48
CA ALA A 59 -10.98 -4.45 -10.62
C ALA A 59 -11.43 -3.03 -10.96
N ASN A 60 -10.54 -2.03 -10.81
CA ASN A 60 -10.78 -0.63 -11.16
C ASN A 60 -10.35 -0.30 -12.59
#